data_AF-A0A968W363-F1
#
_entry.id   AF-A0A968W363-F1
#
_cell.length_a   1.000
_cell.length_b   1.000
_cell.length_c   1.000
_cell.angle_alpha   90.00
_cell.angle_beta   90.00
_cell.angle_gamma   90.00
#
_symmetry.space_group_name_H-M   'P 1'
#
loop_
_entity.id
_entity.type
_entity.pdbx_description
1 polymer ?
#
loop_
_entity_poly.entity_id
_entity_poly.type
_entity_poly.pdbx_seq_one_letter_code
_entity_poly.pdbx_strand_id
1 'polypeptide(L)'
;MLEKLFPAIRLYQELASKHGINDIFQDNGGKLLQVLLILGLTVLPGREGNDAVDKDGNEYELKSINIELTKGFSTHHHMNPTIISKYRKVDWIFAIYKNIEIQAVYRLTPTELEHYYTLWESKWYNDGEKDINNPKIPLKYVVENGSLLFGSPPNIYIKKSRNKRI
;
A
#
# COMPACT_ATOMS: atom_id res chain seq x y z
N MET A 1 21.31 25.78 6.19
CA MET A 1 19.91 25.35 6.42
C MET A 1 19.85 23.84 6.65
N LEU A 2 20.39 23.02 5.74
CA LEU A 2 20.45 21.56 5.91
C LEU A 2 21.07 21.12 7.24
N GLU A 3 22.23 21.66 7.62
CA GLU A 3 22.91 21.35 8.90
C GLU A 3 22.03 21.53 10.14
N LYS A 4 21.06 22.48 10.09
CA LYS A 4 20.13 22.71 11.21
C LYS A 4 19.02 21.66 11.27
N LEU A 5 18.63 21.09 10.12
CA LEU A 5 17.56 20.10 10.01
C LEU A 5 18.09 18.66 10.14
N PHE A 6 19.34 18.44 9.75
CA PHE A 6 19.93 17.10 9.66
C PHE A 6 19.93 16.32 10.99
N PRO A 7 20.09 16.94 12.18
CA PRO A 7 19.92 16.23 13.44
C PRO A 7 18.54 15.58 13.59
N ALA A 8 17.46 16.26 13.20
CA ALA A 8 16.11 15.69 13.24
C ALA A 8 15.92 14.56 12.22
N ILE A 9 16.54 14.68 11.04
CA ILE A 9 16.56 13.61 10.03
C ILE A 9 17.27 12.37 10.55
N ARG A 10 18.40 12.52 11.26
CA ARG A 10 19.12 11.39 11.89
C ARG A 10 18.26 10.71 12.96
N LEU A 11 17.58 11.47 13.81
CA LEU A 11 16.65 10.91 14.79
C LEU A 11 15.48 10.16 14.13
N TYR A 12 14.98 10.65 12.99
CA TYR A 12 13.94 9.98 12.23
C TYR A 12 14.44 8.66 11.63
N GLN A 13 15.67 8.64 11.11
CA GLN A 13 16.33 7.41 10.65
C GLN A 13 16.58 6.43 11.81
N GLU A 14 17.03 6.89 12.98
CA GLU A 14 17.23 6.03 14.16
C GLU A 14 15.92 5.38 14.61
N LEU A 15 14.81 6.14 14.58
CA LEU A 15 13.49 5.59 14.84
C LEU A 15 13.12 4.55 13.77
N ALA A 16 13.30 4.86 12.48
CA ALA A 16 13.04 3.94 11.38
C ALA A 16 13.80 2.62 11.53
N SER A 17 15.10 2.67 11.88
CA SER A 17 15.93 1.49 12.06
C SER A 17 15.45 0.60 13.22
N LYS A 18 14.89 1.17 14.30
CA LYS A 18 14.27 0.38 15.39
C LYS A 18 13.02 -0.38 14.93
N HIS A 19 12.39 0.06 13.85
CA HIS A 19 11.22 -0.58 13.22
C HIS A 19 11.60 -1.36 11.95
N GLY A 20 12.87 -1.74 11.78
CA GLY A 20 13.32 -2.58 10.68
C GLY A 20 13.44 -1.88 9.32
N ILE A 21 13.43 -0.54 9.30
CA ILE A 21 13.58 0.25 8.06
C ILE A 21 15.02 0.74 7.93
N ASN A 22 15.70 0.29 6.89
CA ASN A 22 17.13 0.55 6.69
C ASN A 22 17.42 1.98 6.21
N ASP A 23 16.58 2.56 5.36
CA ASP A 23 16.78 3.88 4.75
C ASP A 23 15.44 4.61 4.60
N ILE A 24 15.28 5.75 5.28
CA ILE A 24 14.06 6.57 5.19
C ILE A 24 13.86 7.25 3.82
N PHE A 25 14.93 7.39 3.03
CA PHE A 25 14.92 8.08 1.74
C PHE A 25 14.79 7.13 0.54
N GLN A 26 14.81 5.82 0.75
CA GLN A 26 14.58 4.81 -0.30
C GLN A 26 13.30 4.03 -0.09
N ASP A 27 12.71 3.53 -1.16
CA ASP A 27 11.55 2.62 -1.15
C ASP A 27 10.38 3.06 -0.27
N ASN A 28 10.18 4.38 -0.13
CA ASN A 28 9.20 4.98 0.77
C ASN A 28 9.42 4.66 2.27
N GLY A 29 10.65 4.36 2.72
CA GLY A 29 10.94 3.97 4.10
C GLY A 29 10.41 4.97 5.15
N GLY A 30 10.65 6.27 4.94
CA GLY A 30 10.11 7.30 5.83
C GLY A 30 8.58 7.41 5.82
N LYS A 31 7.92 6.93 4.77
CA LYS A 31 6.46 6.84 4.72
C LYS A 31 5.97 5.58 5.44
N LEU A 32 6.59 4.43 5.13
CA LEU A 32 6.29 3.13 5.76
C LEU A 32 6.34 3.23 7.28
N LEU A 33 7.33 3.93 7.85
CA LEU A 33 7.43 4.15 9.29
C LEU A 33 6.15 4.75 9.89
N GLN A 34 5.49 5.68 9.20
CA GLN A 34 4.25 6.29 9.68
C GLN A 34 3.14 5.23 9.82
N VAL A 35 2.99 4.33 8.84
CA VAL A 35 2.00 3.23 8.90
C VAL A 35 2.29 2.29 10.06
N LEU A 36 3.55 1.87 10.21
CA LEU A 36 3.95 0.95 11.29
C LEU A 36 3.63 1.52 12.67
N LEU A 37 3.96 2.80 12.89
CA LEU A 37 3.68 3.48 14.16
C LEU A 37 2.19 3.69 14.40
N ILE A 38 1.43 4.06 13.37
CA ILE A 38 -0.02 4.31 13.48
C ILE A 38 -0.78 3.02 13.82
N LEU A 39 -0.43 1.91 13.18
CA LEU A 39 -1.16 0.65 13.31
C LEU A 39 -0.53 -0.32 14.34
N GLY A 40 0.64 0.01 14.88
CA GLY A 40 1.37 -0.89 15.78
C GLY A 40 1.87 -2.15 15.08
N LEU A 41 2.26 -2.04 13.81
CA LEU A 41 2.74 -3.17 13.00
C LEU A 41 4.27 -3.31 13.07
N THR A 42 4.73 -4.54 12.91
CA THR A 42 6.15 -4.89 12.76
C THR A 42 6.39 -5.45 11.38
N VAL A 43 7.41 -4.97 10.67
CA VAL A 43 7.78 -5.51 9.34
C VAL A 43 8.31 -6.93 9.46
N LEU A 44 7.92 -7.78 8.52
CA LEU A 44 8.45 -9.14 8.42
C LEU A 44 9.72 -9.14 7.54
N PRO A 45 10.77 -9.90 7.92
CA PRO A 45 11.96 -10.02 7.10
C PRO A 45 11.71 -10.93 5.89
N GLY A 46 12.22 -10.54 4.72
CA GLY A 46 12.17 -11.34 3.49
C GLY A 46 11.30 -10.71 2.41
N ARG A 47 11.56 -11.07 1.14
CA ARG A 47 10.85 -10.50 -0.02
C ARG A 47 9.67 -11.35 -0.53
N GLU A 48 9.53 -12.58 -0.06
CA GLU A 48 8.58 -13.57 -0.60
C GLU A 48 7.38 -13.88 0.32
N GLY A 49 7.37 -13.30 1.51
CA GLY A 49 6.30 -13.41 2.52
C GLY A 49 5.43 -12.17 2.59
N ASN A 50 4.49 -12.18 3.53
CA ASN A 50 3.66 -11.01 3.82
C ASN A 50 4.53 -9.87 4.40
N ASP A 51 4.04 -8.64 4.31
CA ASP A 51 4.85 -7.44 4.56
C ASP A 51 5.00 -7.11 6.05
N ALA A 52 3.95 -7.35 6.85
CA ALA A 52 3.94 -6.97 8.26
C ALA A 52 3.04 -7.87 9.12
N VAL A 53 3.26 -7.80 10.44
CA VAL A 53 2.51 -8.54 11.46
C VAL A 53 2.09 -7.60 12.60
N ASP A 54 0.90 -7.80 13.17
CA ASP A 54 0.47 -7.12 14.39
C ASP A 54 0.90 -7.86 15.67
N LYS A 55 0.57 -7.29 16.83
CA LYS A 55 0.87 -7.88 18.14
C LYS A 55 0.13 -9.20 18.43
N ASP A 56 -0.96 -9.46 17.73
CA ASP A 56 -1.83 -10.62 17.93
C ASP A 56 -1.44 -11.76 16.95
N GLY A 57 -0.44 -11.52 16.08
CA GLY A 57 0.11 -12.48 15.13
C GLY A 57 -0.59 -12.48 13.77
N ASN A 58 -1.46 -11.51 13.48
CA ASN A 58 -2.09 -11.40 12.18
C ASN A 58 -1.10 -10.79 11.18
N GLU A 59 -0.91 -11.46 10.04
CA GLU A 59 -0.05 -10.99 8.96
C GLU A 59 -0.85 -10.20 7.91
N TYR A 60 -0.18 -9.26 7.24
CA TYR A 60 -0.79 -8.32 6.30
C TYR A 60 0.07 -8.12 5.05
N GLU A 61 -0.58 -7.95 3.91
CA GLU A 61 0.03 -7.32 2.73
C GLU A 61 -0.07 -5.79 2.88
N LEU A 62 1.00 -5.04 2.62
CA LEU A 62 1.04 -3.58 2.67
C LEU A 62 1.19 -3.00 1.25
N LYS A 63 0.24 -2.16 0.84
CA LYS A 63 0.35 -1.36 -0.40
C LYS A 63 0.23 0.12 -0.11
N SER A 64 0.95 0.92 -0.88
CA SER A 64 0.88 2.38 -0.77
C SER A 64 0.83 3.10 -2.10
N ILE A 65 0.27 4.32 -2.08
CA ILE A 65 0.35 5.27 -3.20
C ILE A 65 0.62 6.68 -2.69
N ASN A 66 1.21 7.51 -3.55
CA ASN A 66 1.08 8.96 -3.45
C ASN A 66 -0.10 9.41 -4.33
N ILE A 67 -1.14 9.96 -3.72
CA ILE A 67 -2.38 10.37 -4.39
C ILE A 67 -2.17 11.48 -5.43
N GLU A 68 -1.07 12.23 -5.34
CA GLU A 68 -0.67 13.23 -6.33
C GLU A 68 -0.10 12.61 -7.61
N LEU A 69 0.32 11.34 -7.57
CA LEU A 69 1.03 10.68 -8.67
C LEU A 69 0.24 9.55 -9.33
N THR A 70 -0.58 8.83 -8.56
CA THR A 70 -1.34 7.69 -9.08
C THR A 70 -2.66 7.49 -8.34
N LYS A 71 -3.61 6.83 -9.00
CA LYS A 71 -4.90 6.42 -8.44
C LYS A 71 -5.07 4.90 -8.42
N GLY A 72 -4.00 4.13 -8.66
CA GLY A 72 -4.02 2.67 -8.64
C GLY A 72 -2.85 2.10 -7.86
N PHE A 73 -3.15 1.23 -6.89
CA PHE A 73 -2.16 0.47 -6.13
C PHE A 73 -1.55 -0.61 -7.02
N SER A 74 -0.22 -0.71 -7.03
CA SER A 74 0.49 -1.86 -7.61
C SER A 74 0.24 -3.12 -6.80
N THR A 75 0.43 -4.27 -7.44
CA THR A 75 0.33 -5.59 -6.79
C THR A 75 1.66 -6.34 -6.96
N HIS A 76 1.76 -7.21 -7.97
CA HIS A 76 2.92 -8.05 -8.25
C HIS A 76 3.27 -8.04 -9.74
N HIS A 77 4.56 -8.00 -10.09
CA HIS A 77 5.02 -7.96 -11.50
C HIS A 77 4.85 -9.28 -12.26
N HIS A 78 4.70 -10.37 -11.53
CA HIS A 78 4.52 -11.73 -12.03
C HIS A 78 3.28 -12.36 -11.39
N MET A 79 2.11 -11.73 -11.55
CA MET A 79 0.88 -12.20 -10.88
C MET A 79 0.42 -13.53 -11.51
N ASN A 80 0.25 -14.55 -10.65
CA ASN A 80 -0.12 -15.91 -11.02
C ASN A 80 -0.88 -16.61 -9.87
N PRO A 81 -1.48 -17.81 -10.08
CA PRO A 81 -2.29 -18.48 -9.06
C PRO A 81 -1.57 -18.76 -7.73
N THR A 82 -0.26 -19.02 -7.75
CA THR A 82 0.52 -19.23 -6.51
C THR A 82 0.52 -17.98 -5.63
N ILE A 83 0.73 -16.80 -6.24
CA ILE A 83 0.71 -15.53 -5.52
C ILE A 83 -0.70 -15.19 -5.04
N ILE A 84 -1.70 -15.40 -5.90
CA ILE A 84 -3.11 -15.15 -5.56
C ILE A 84 -3.54 -16.02 -4.37
N SER A 85 -3.12 -17.28 -4.32
CA SER A 85 -3.37 -18.18 -3.20
C SER A 85 -2.76 -17.67 -1.88
N LYS A 86 -1.59 -17.00 -1.92
CA LYS A 86 -1.02 -16.33 -0.74
C LYS A 86 -1.88 -15.14 -0.33
N TYR A 87 -2.25 -14.29 -1.29
CA TYR A 87 -3.04 -13.08 -1.03
C TYR A 87 -4.41 -13.33 -0.42
N ARG A 88 -5.06 -14.46 -0.75
CA ARG A 88 -6.33 -14.87 -0.14
C ARG A 88 -6.26 -15.21 1.35
N LYS A 89 -5.08 -15.29 1.94
CA LYS A 89 -4.89 -15.72 3.34
C LYS A 89 -4.75 -14.58 4.32
N VAL A 90 -4.59 -13.35 3.85
CA VAL A 90 -4.26 -12.20 4.68
C VAL A 90 -5.07 -10.97 4.30
N ASP A 91 -5.33 -10.12 5.28
CA ASP A 91 -5.87 -8.80 5.04
C ASP A 91 -4.81 -7.91 4.36
N TRP A 92 -5.29 -6.94 3.59
CA TRP A 92 -4.44 -5.94 2.95
C TRP A 92 -4.63 -4.59 3.61
N ILE A 93 -3.51 -3.92 3.88
CA ILE A 93 -3.46 -2.54 4.35
C ILE A 93 -3.06 -1.64 3.19
N PHE A 94 -3.90 -0.65 2.90
CA PHE A 94 -3.71 0.34 1.86
C PHE A 94 -3.43 1.70 2.47
N ALA A 95 -2.18 2.16 2.37
CA ALA A 95 -1.75 3.46 2.84
C ALA A 95 -1.79 4.50 1.71
N ILE A 96 -2.52 5.59 1.94
CA ILE A 96 -2.68 6.69 1.00
C ILE A 96 -1.91 7.88 1.53
N TYR A 97 -0.89 8.28 0.78
CA TYR A 97 -0.08 9.46 1.10
C TYR A 97 -0.44 10.62 0.20
N LYS A 98 -0.33 11.83 0.73
CA LYS A 98 -0.20 13.06 -0.04
C LYS A 98 1.24 13.54 0.09
N ASN A 99 2.01 13.42 -0.98
CA ASN A 99 3.46 13.61 -0.95
C ASN A 99 4.14 12.64 0.03
N ILE A 100 4.63 13.14 1.17
CA ILE A 100 5.32 12.38 2.21
C ILE A 100 4.44 12.12 3.43
N GLU A 101 3.28 12.76 3.52
CA GLU A 101 2.40 12.68 4.68
C GLU A 101 1.30 11.66 4.46
N ILE A 102 1.07 10.83 5.46
CA ILE A 102 -0.03 9.87 5.43
C ILE A 102 -1.38 10.60 5.56
N GLN A 103 -2.28 10.34 4.62
CA GLN A 103 -3.61 10.94 4.60
C GLN A 103 -4.67 10.00 5.16
N ALA A 104 -4.62 8.73 4.76
CA ALA A 104 -5.56 7.72 5.20
C ALA A 104 -4.95 6.32 5.12
N VAL A 105 -5.45 5.41 5.95
CA VAL A 105 -5.12 3.98 5.91
C VAL A 105 -6.41 3.17 5.90
N TYR A 106 -6.52 2.25 4.95
CA TYR A 106 -7.67 1.35 4.81
C TYR A 106 -7.23 -0.10 4.97
N ARG A 107 -8.15 -0.94 5.44
CA ARG A 107 -8.03 -2.39 5.45
C ARG A 107 -9.10 -3.01 4.56
N LEU A 108 -8.70 -3.95 3.71
CA LEU A 108 -9.61 -4.85 3.02
C LEU A 108 -9.26 -6.30 3.38
N THR A 109 -10.29 -7.10 3.61
CA THR A 109 -10.23 -8.53 3.85
C THR A 109 -10.11 -9.32 2.54
N PRO A 110 -9.70 -10.60 2.57
CA PRO A 110 -9.72 -11.47 1.40
C PRO A 110 -11.07 -11.49 0.67
N THR A 111 -12.18 -11.51 1.41
CA THR A 111 -13.53 -11.50 0.81
C THR A 111 -13.80 -10.22 0.03
N GLU A 112 -13.37 -9.07 0.54
CA GLU A 112 -13.51 -7.77 -0.15
C GLU A 112 -12.59 -7.65 -1.37
N LEU A 113 -11.54 -8.47 -1.48
CA LEU A 113 -10.62 -8.49 -2.64
C LEU A 113 -10.90 -9.65 -3.62
N GLU A 114 -11.81 -10.57 -3.29
CA GLU A 114 -12.01 -11.83 -4.02
C GLU A 114 -12.34 -11.61 -5.51
N HIS A 115 -13.07 -10.55 -5.84
CA HIS A 115 -13.39 -10.28 -7.24
C HIS A 115 -12.14 -9.96 -8.07
N TYR A 116 -11.09 -9.36 -7.50
CA TYR A 116 -9.81 -9.13 -8.19
C TYR A 116 -9.05 -10.44 -8.35
N TYR A 117 -9.04 -11.29 -7.33
CA TYR A 117 -8.40 -12.60 -7.38
C TYR A 117 -9.01 -13.47 -8.49
N THR A 118 -10.34 -13.57 -8.52
CA THR A 118 -11.08 -14.29 -9.56
C THR A 118 -10.81 -13.71 -10.96
N LEU A 119 -10.80 -12.38 -11.08
CA LEU A 119 -10.50 -11.70 -12.34
C LEU A 119 -9.10 -12.03 -12.86
N TRP A 120 -8.10 -12.00 -11.98
CA TRP A 120 -6.71 -12.27 -12.35
C TRP A 120 -6.47 -13.75 -12.65
N GLU A 121 -7.03 -14.67 -11.87
CA GLU A 121 -6.93 -16.10 -12.17
C GLU A 121 -7.57 -16.43 -13.52
N SER A 122 -8.78 -15.94 -13.76
CA SER A 122 -9.47 -16.15 -15.04
C SER A 122 -8.66 -15.62 -16.21
N LYS A 123 -8.09 -14.42 -16.07
CA LYS A 123 -7.22 -13.83 -17.10
C LYS A 123 -5.96 -14.67 -17.33
N TRP A 124 -5.32 -15.14 -16.27
CA TRP A 124 -4.10 -15.96 -16.38
C TRP A 124 -4.35 -17.26 -17.15
N TYR A 125 -5.45 -17.97 -16.85
CA TYR A 125 -5.85 -19.17 -17.61
C TYR A 125 -6.23 -18.85 -19.06
N ASN A 126 -7.02 -17.80 -19.29
CA ASN A 126 -7.46 -17.41 -20.63
C ASN A 126 -6.31 -16.93 -21.53
N ASP A 127 -5.24 -16.38 -20.95
CA ASP A 127 -4.05 -15.94 -21.66
C ASP A 127 -3.02 -17.08 -21.85
N GLY A 128 -3.39 -18.33 -21.53
CA GLY A 128 -2.53 -19.51 -21.70
C GLY A 128 -1.44 -19.60 -20.64
N GLU A 129 -1.80 -19.44 -19.37
CA GLU A 129 -0.91 -19.59 -18.21
C GLU A 129 0.19 -18.51 -18.14
N LYS A 130 -0.13 -17.31 -18.65
CA LYS A 130 0.80 -16.20 -18.73
C LYS A 130 0.65 -15.25 -17.54
N ASP A 131 1.76 -15.01 -16.85
CA ASP A 131 1.84 -14.05 -15.75
C ASP A 131 1.32 -12.66 -16.13
N ILE A 132 0.51 -12.08 -15.24
CA ILE A 132 -0.07 -10.76 -15.42
C ILE A 132 0.89 -9.72 -14.82
N ASN A 133 1.32 -8.76 -15.64
CA ASN A 133 2.26 -7.73 -15.20
C ASN A 133 1.56 -6.63 -14.41
N ASN A 134 1.74 -6.65 -13.08
CA ASN A 134 1.40 -5.58 -12.15
C ASN A 134 -0.03 -5.03 -12.31
N PRO A 135 -1.07 -5.90 -12.24
CA PRO A 135 -2.44 -5.44 -12.28
C PRO A 135 -2.71 -4.50 -11.10
N LYS A 136 -3.61 -3.53 -11.32
CA LYS A 136 -3.84 -2.45 -10.34
C LYS A 136 -5.16 -2.62 -9.60
N ILE A 137 -5.16 -2.27 -8.32
CA ILE A 137 -6.37 -2.06 -7.52
C ILE A 137 -6.64 -0.54 -7.49
N PRO A 138 -7.78 -0.03 -8.00
CA PRO A 138 -8.10 1.39 -8.00
C PRO A 138 -8.31 1.95 -6.58
N LEU A 139 -7.83 3.17 -6.34
CA LEU A 139 -8.06 3.91 -5.10
C LEU A 139 -9.55 4.02 -4.76
N LYS A 140 -10.38 4.29 -5.77
CA LYS A 140 -11.83 4.39 -5.60
C LYS A 140 -12.40 3.11 -4.97
N TYR A 141 -11.97 1.95 -5.44
CA TYR A 141 -12.41 0.66 -4.91
C TYR A 141 -12.05 0.50 -3.43
N VAL A 142 -10.79 0.80 -3.07
CA VAL A 142 -10.30 0.73 -1.69
C VAL A 142 -11.10 1.65 -0.76
N VAL A 143 -11.41 2.87 -1.20
CA VAL A 143 -12.19 3.84 -0.39
C VAL A 143 -13.65 3.43 -0.23
N GLU A 144 -14.26 2.85 -1.27
CA GLU A 144 -15.67 2.45 -1.26
C GLU A 144 -15.93 1.14 -0.51
N ASN A 145 -14.96 0.21 -0.48
CA ASN A 145 -15.16 -1.14 0.06
C ASN A 145 -14.30 -1.44 1.29
N GLY A 146 -13.30 -0.61 1.61
CA GLY A 146 -12.39 -0.83 2.73
C GLY A 146 -12.88 -0.22 4.05
N SER A 147 -12.44 -0.83 5.15
CA SER A 147 -12.56 -0.24 6.48
C SER A 147 -11.49 0.84 6.69
N LEU A 148 -11.89 2.07 7.00
CA LEU A 148 -10.97 3.16 7.34
C LEU A 148 -10.37 2.92 8.74
N LEU A 149 -9.06 2.75 8.81
CA LEU A 149 -8.32 2.55 10.07
C LEU A 149 -7.73 3.85 10.63
N PHE A 150 -7.35 4.79 9.75
CA PHE A 150 -6.74 6.05 10.16
C PHE A 150 -7.03 7.16 9.14
N GLY A 151 -7.12 8.39 9.64
CA GLY A 151 -7.15 9.60 8.82
C GLY A 151 -8.54 9.93 8.27
N SER A 152 -8.55 10.62 7.13
CA SER A 152 -9.79 11.06 6.47
C SER A 152 -9.82 10.60 5.02
N PRO A 153 -10.96 10.08 4.52
CA PRO A 153 -11.08 9.65 3.14
C PRO A 153 -10.60 10.75 2.18
N PRO A 154 -9.74 10.43 1.19
CA PRO A 154 -9.33 11.42 0.22
C PRO A 154 -10.52 11.86 -0.63
N ASN A 155 -10.51 13.12 -1.07
CA ASN A 155 -11.49 13.57 -2.04
C ASN A 155 -11.22 12.91 -3.41
N ILE A 156 -11.90 11.80 -3.65
CA ILE A 156 -11.81 11.02 -4.90
C ILE A 156 -12.76 11.54 -6.00
N TYR A 157 -13.61 12.53 -5.68
CA TYR A 157 -14.54 13.15 -6.62
C TYR A 157 -14.08 14.57 -6.95
N ILE A 158 -13.16 14.72 -7.90
CA ILE A 158 -12.85 16.04 -8.45
C ILE A 158 -13.89 16.39 -9.52
N LYS A 159 -14.66 17.47 -9.29
CA LYS A 159 -15.45 18.17 -10.32
C LYS A 159 -14.53 18.43 -11.52
N LYS A 160 -14.89 17.95 -12.72
CA LYS A 160 -14.25 18.36 -13.97
C LYS A 160 -14.20 19.89 -14.00
N SER A 161 -13.05 20.52 -13.77
CA SER A 161 -12.88 21.90 -14.18
C SER A 161 -12.90 21.88 -15.70
N ARG A 162 -13.99 22.39 -16.28
CA ARG A 162 -14.02 22.79 -17.68
C ARG A 162 -12.98 23.89 -17.81
N ASN A 163 -11.77 23.55 -18.24
CA ASN A 163 -10.89 24.54 -18.85
C ASN A 163 -11.57 24.98 -20.16
N LYS A 164 -12.41 26.01 -20.08
CA LYS A 164 -12.69 26.87 -21.23
C LYS A 164 -11.37 27.54 -21.57
N ARG A 165 -10.71 27.06 -22.63
CA ARG A 165 -9.72 27.88 -23.33
C ARG A 165 -10.47 29.10 -23.88
N ILE A 166 -10.08 30.29 -23.42
CA ILE A 166 -10.28 31.55 -24.13
C ILE A 166 -8.99 31.78 -24.90
#